data_AF-A0A3M1JDH3-F1
#
_entry.id   AF-A0A3M1JDH3-F1
#
_cell.length_a   1.000
_cell.length_b   1.000
_cell.length_c   1.000
_cell.angle_alpha   90.00
_cell.angle_beta   90.00
_cell.angle_gamma   90.00
#
_symmetry.space_group_name_H-M   'P 1'
#
loop_
_entity.id
_entity.type
_entity.pdbx_description
1 polymer ?
#
loop_
_entity_poly.entity_id
_entity_poly.type
_entity_poly.pdbx_seq_one_letter_code
_entity_poly.pdbx_strand_id
1 'polypeptide(L)'
;NMVAWQLGLKWGDALGVPNLFLRTEYNLARPYIYSHREVLTNWSHYQQPLAHPWGANFRELLVQGNYRYQRWSLFAAYHYGEIGRNAEGENWGGDIFESWDTRTLTTGVFAVQGQTGKLSYLAAELAYTLNPNYNLEVHAGYRARTETTPKALARPDSRWFYFGLRTNVYTSYQDF
;
A
#
# COMPACT_ATOMS: atom_id res chain seq x y z
N ASN A 1 10.87 15.91 -16.48
CA ASN A 1 11.22 14.53 -16.05
C ASN A 1 10.20 14.03 -15.07
N MET A 2 9.54 12.92 -15.41
CA MET A 2 8.67 12.18 -14.50
C MET A 2 9.53 11.08 -13.86
N VAL A 3 9.54 10.99 -12.54
CA VAL A 3 10.42 10.06 -11.82
C VAL A 3 9.68 9.45 -10.64
N ALA A 4 9.89 8.15 -10.43
CA ALA A 4 9.43 7.40 -9.27
C ALA A 4 10.64 6.71 -8.61
N TRP A 5 10.59 6.59 -7.29
CA TRP A 5 11.67 6.10 -6.45
C TRP A 5 11.08 5.09 -5.48
N GLN A 6 11.79 4.00 -5.28
CA GLN A 6 11.49 2.99 -4.28
C GLN A 6 12.78 2.65 -3.54
N LEU A 7 12.74 2.76 -2.21
CA LEU A 7 13.85 2.39 -1.34
C LEU A 7 13.32 1.44 -0.27
N GLY A 8 13.94 0.28 -0.15
CA GLY A 8 13.52 -0.76 0.79
C GLY A 8 14.67 -1.30 1.61
N LEU A 9 14.39 -1.63 2.87
CA LEU A 9 15.27 -2.36 3.77
C LEU A 9 14.52 -3.60 4.27
N LYS A 10 15.20 -4.75 4.23
CA LYS A 10 14.78 -5.98 4.90
C LYS A 10 15.86 -6.37 5.90
N TRP A 11 15.45 -6.64 7.13
CA TRP A 11 16.35 -6.98 8.22
C TRP A 11 15.84 -8.24 8.91
N GLY A 12 16.56 -9.35 8.73
CA GLY A 12 16.35 -10.60 9.47
C GLY A 12 17.11 -10.59 10.79
N ASP A 13 16.57 -11.27 11.80
CA ASP A 13 17.02 -11.21 13.19
C ASP A 13 17.26 -9.77 13.66
N ALA A 14 16.29 -8.92 13.32
CA ALA A 14 16.43 -7.49 13.51
C ALA A 14 16.64 -7.13 14.99
N LEU A 15 17.46 -6.12 15.24
CA LEU A 15 17.78 -5.66 16.61
C LEU A 15 18.40 -6.76 17.50
N GLY A 16 18.93 -7.84 16.92
CA GLY A 16 19.49 -8.98 17.64
C GLY A 16 18.43 -9.95 18.21
N VAL A 17 17.17 -9.82 17.80
CA VAL A 17 16.07 -10.70 18.23
C VAL A 17 15.90 -11.83 17.22
N PRO A 18 16.15 -13.10 17.59
CA PRO A 18 16.00 -14.22 16.67
C PRO A 18 14.57 -14.37 16.14
N ASN A 19 14.42 -14.64 14.84
CA ASN A 19 13.14 -14.77 14.14
C ASN A 19 12.28 -13.49 14.09
N LEU A 20 12.89 -12.32 14.34
CA LEU A 20 12.27 -11.03 14.06
C LEU A 20 12.66 -10.56 12.66
N PHE A 21 11.68 -10.44 11.77
CA PHE A 21 11.85 -9.89 10.44
C PHE A 21 11.21 -8.51 10.36
N LEU A 22 12.02 -7.50 10.08
CA LEU A 22 11.55 -6.15 9.81
C LEU A 22 11.71 -5.80 8.34
N ARG A 23 10.73 -5.11 7.79
CA ARG A 23 10.73 -4.56 6.44
C ARG A 23 10.30 -3.11 6.50
N THR A 24 11.03 -2.24 5.83
CA THR A 24 10.64 -0.84 5.66
C THR A 24 10.82 -0.45 4.21
N GLU A 25 9.79 0.15 3.62
CA GLU A 25 9.80 0.58 2.22
C GLU A 25 9.29 2.02 2.14
N TYR A 26 9.98 2.85 1.37
CA TYR A 26 9.57 4.20 1.04
C TYR A 26 9.39 4.28 -0.48
N ASN A 27 8.20 4.65 -0.91
CA ASN A 27 7.85 4.79 -2.32
C ASN A 27 7.41 6.22 -2.61
N LEU A 28 7.83 6.75 -3.75
CA LEU A 28 7.43 8.06 -4.24
C LEU A 28 7.20 7.99 -5.74
N ALA A 29 6.06 8.47 -6.22
CA ALA A 29 5.78 8.62 -7.64
C ALA A 29 5.31 10.05 -7.91
N ARG A 30 6.01 10.75 -8.81
CA ARG A 30 5.59 12.08 -9.27
C ARG A 30 4.30 11.97 -10.10
N PRO A 31 3.50 13.06 -10.18
CA PRO A 31 2.38 13.16 -11.09
C PRO A 31 2.69 12.72 -12.52
N TYR A 32 1.68 12.15 -13.18
CA TYR A 32 1.65 11.82 -14.61
C TYR A 32 2.65 10.75 -15.08
N ILE A 33 3.43 10.12 -14.20
CA ILE A 33 4.50 9.19 -14.61
C ILE A 33 4.00 7.94 -15.34
N TYR A 34 2.75 7.55 -15.09
CA TYR A 34 2.11 6.35 -15.66
C TYR A 34 0.95 6.69 -16.61
N SER A 35 0.67 7.98 -16.82
CA SER A 35 -0.35 8.44 -17.77
C SER A 35 0.26 8.67 -19.15
N HIS A 36 -0.60 8.70 -20.17
CA HIS A 36 -0.20 8.97 -21.54
C HIS A 36 -1.18 9.96 -22.19
N ARG A 37 -0.85 10.48 -23.38
CA ARG A 37 -1.74 11.39 -24.13
C ARG A 37 -3.03 10.66 -24.54
N GLU A 38 -2.87 9.44 -25.04
CA GLU A 38 -3.97 8.52 -25.28
C GLU A 38 -4.15 7.61 -24.06
N VAL A 39 -5.34 7.63 -23.45
CA VAL A 39 -5.64 6.84 -22.25
C VAL A 39 -5.48 5.35 -22.50
N LEU A 40 -5.77 4.88 -23.72
CA LEU A 40 -5.62 3.47 -24.12
C LEU A 40 -4.18 2.95 -24.02
N THR A 41 -3.19 3.85 -24.02
CA THR A 41 -1.76 3.50 -23.94
C THR A 41 -1.14 3.88 -22.60
N ASN A 42 -1.95 4.06 -21.56
CA ASN A 42 -1.46 4.28 -20.20
C ASN A 42 -0.88 2.97 -19.61
N TRP A 43 -0.19 3.07 -18.46
CA TRP A 43 0.42 1.92 -17.82
C TRP A 43 -0.58 1.13 -16.95
N SER A 44 -1.65 0.62 -17.58
CA SER A 44 -2.71 -0.15 -16.93
C SER A 44 -3.13 -1.38 -17.73
N HIS A 45 -3.71 -2.37 -17.05
CA HIS A 45 -4.38 -3.51 -17.67
C HIS A 45 -5.62 -3.87 -16.86
N TYR A 46 -6.74 -4.20 -17.52
CA TYR A 46 -8.03 -4.44 -16.85
C TYR A 46 -8.43 -3.35 -15.83
N GLN A 47 -8.17 -2.08 -16.14
CA GLN A 47 -8.44 -0.93 -15.26
C GLN A 47 -7.70 -0.98 -13.92
N GLN A 48 -6.56 -1.67 -13.87
CA GLN A 48 -5.68 -1.70 -12.72
C GLN A 48 -4.30 -1.14 -13.10
N PRO A 49 -3.70 -0.27 -12.27
CA PRO A 49 -2.32 0.16 -12.46
C PRO A 49 -1.38 -1.05 -12.46
N LEU A 50 -0.52 -1.16 -13.48
CA LEU A 50 0.49 -2.23 -13.54
C LEU A 50 1.73 -1.95 -12.67
N ALA A 51 1.92 -0.69 -12.27
CA ALA A 51 3.04 -0.26 -11.44
C ALA A 51 2.67 -0.29 -9.95
N HIS A 52 2.42 0.88 -9.37
CA HIS A 52 1.99 0.97 -7.97
C HIS A 52 0.45 0.96 -7.88
N PRO A 53 -0.17 0.24 -6.93
CA PRO A 53 -1.63 0.22 -6.78
C PRO A 53 -2.27 1.61 -6.56
N TRP A 54 -1.49 2.58 -6.08
CA TRP A 54 -1.94 3.97 -5.90
C TRP A 54 -1.81 4.84 -7.17
N GLY A 55 -1.33 4.27 -8.28
CA GLY A 55 -1.14 5.03 -9.53
C GLY A 55 0.05 5.97 -9.43
N ALA A 56 -0.19 7.27 -9.52
CA ALA A 56 0.84 8.32 -9.50
C ALA A 56 0.51 9.40 -8.45
N ASN A 57 1.37 10.43 -8.35
CA ASN A 57 1.18 11.56 -7.43
C ASN A 57 1.05 11.17 -5.94
N PHE A 58 1.94 10.30 -5.46
CA PHE A 58 1.93 9.86 -4.07
C PHE A 58 3.33 9.75 -3.48
N ARG A 59 3.38 9.72 -2.14
CA ARG A 59 4.52 9.20 -1.39
C ARG A 59 4.00 8.34 -0.23
N GLU A 60 4.68 7.26 0.07
CA GLU A 60 4.32 6.35 1.14
C GLU A 60 5.52 5.80 1.88
N LEU A 61 5.25 5.40 3.11
CA LEU A 61 6.14 4.68 4.00
C LEU A 61 5.38 3.45 4.52
N LEU A 62 5.94 2.28 4.28
CA LEU A 62 5.48 1.01 4.80
C LEU A 62 6.50 0.47 5.79
N VAL A 63 6.04 0.11 6.98
CA VAL A 63 6.83 -0.58 8.01
C VAL A 63 6.08 -1.84 8.37
N GLN A 64 6.75 -2.99 8.29
CA GLN A 64 6.17 -4.28 8.62
C GLN A 64 7.14 -5.06 9.52
N GLY A 65 6.60 -5.67 10.55
CA GLY A 65 7.28 -6.61 11.42
C GLY A 65 6.57 -7.96 11.46
N ASN A 66 7.35 -9.03 11.40
CA ASN A 66 6.90 -10.39 11.64
C ASN A 66 7.82 -11.00 12.68
N TYR A 67 7.25 -11.53 13.75
CA TYR A 67 8.00 -12.20 14.79
C TYR A 67 7.40 -13.57 15.05
N ARG A 68 8.25 -14.59 15.12
CA ARG A 68 7.83 -15.94 15.44
C ARG A 68 8.56 -16.46 16.66
N TYR A 69 7.79 -16.91 17.64
CA TYR A 69 8.34 -17.55 18.84
C TYR A 69 7.61 -18.86 19.09
N GLN A 70 8.30 -19.98 18.87
CA GLN A 70 7.73 -21.32 18.96
C GLN A 70 6.49 -21.46 18.05
N ARG A 71 5.30 -21.59 18.66
CA ARG A 71 3.99 -21.71 18.00
C ARG A 71 3.27 -20.37 17.87
N TRP A 72 3.82 -19.29 18.41
CA TRP A 72 3.26 -17.95 18.31
C TRP A 72 3.83 -17.22 17.10
N SER A 73 2.94 -16.53 16.39
CA SER A 73 3.28 -15.64 15.28
C SER A 73 2.64 -14.29 15.55
N LEU A 74 3.44 -13.23 15.50
CA LEU A 74 3.01 -11.85 15.63
C LEU A 74 3.29 -11.13 14.33
N PHE A 75 2.29 -10.44 13.81
CA PHE A 75 2.38 -9.58 12.64
C PHE A 75 1.97 -8.17 13.04
N ALA A 76 2.74 -7.18 12.60
CA ALA A 76 2.34 -5.79 12.66
C ALA A 76 2.75 -5.09 11.36
N ALA A 77 1.88 -4.27 10.81
CA ALA A 77 2.18 -3.42 9.67
C ALA A 77 1.57 -2.04 9.88
N TYR A 78 2.35 -1.03 9.54
CA TYR A 78 1.94 0.35 9.49
C TYR A 78 2.25 0.89 8.10
N HIS A 79 1.24 1.47 7.47
CA HIS A 79 1.35 2.08 6.16
C HIS A 79 0.84 3.50 6.25
N TYR A 80 1.73 4.44 6.00
CA TYR A 80 1.42 5.85 5.93
C TYR A 80 1.66 6.33 4.52
N GLY A 81 0.75 7.13 3.98
CA GLY A 81 1.03 7.79 2.72
C GLY A 81 0.22 9.04 2.50
N GLU A 82 0.73 9.83 1.57
CA GLU A 82 0.12 11.07 1.14
C GLU A 82 -0.12 10.98 -0.36
N ILE A 83 -1.32 11.34 -0.77
CA ILE A 83 -1.80 11.20 -2.14
C ILE A 83 -2.30 12.57 -2.57
N GLY A 84 -1.86 13.05 -3.73
CA GLY A 84 -2.42 14.22 -4.36
C GLY A 84 -3.60 13.83 -5.24
N ARG A 85 -4.79 14.38 -4.96
CA ARG A 85 -6.01 14.10 -5.70
C ARG A 85 -6.42 15.24 -6.63
N ASN A 86 -7.20 14.85 -7.62
CA ASN A 86 -7.87 15.71 -8.56
C ASN A 86 -9.16 16.25 -7.92
N ALA A 87 -9.37 17.58 -7.94
CA ALA A 87 -10.70 18.15 -7.78
C ALA A 87 -11.47 18.06 -9.12
N GLU A 88 -12.76 18.37 -9.10
CA GLU A 88 -13.58 18.37 -10.32
C GLU A 88 -12.99 19.34 -11.37
N GLY A 89 -12.73 18.83 -12.58
CA GLY A 89 -12.14 19.60 -13.68
C GLY A 89 -10.63 19.84 -13.57
N GLU A 90 -9.96 19.30 -12.55
CA GLU A 90 -8.51 19.36 -12.40
C GLU A 90 -7.86 18.01 -12.71
N ASN A 91 -6.70 18.02 -13.35
CA ASN A 91 -5.85 16.87 -13.52
C ASN A 91 -4.49 17.19 -12.89
N TRP A 92 -4.25 16.71 -11.68
CA TRP A 92 -2.96 16.78 -10.98
C TRP A 92 -2.11 15.53 -11.19
N GLY A 93 -2.48 14.66 -12.13
CA GLY A 93 -1.71 13.50 -12.54
C GLY A 93 -1.65 12.36 -11.53
N GLY A 94 -2.62 12.30 -10.60
CA GLY A 94 -2.81 11.15 -9.70
C GLY A 94 -3.58 10.01 -10.37
N ASP A 95 -4.54 10.36 -11.24
CA ASP A 95 -5.27 9.40 -12.04
C ASP A 95 -4.51 9.08 -13.34
N ILE A 96 -4.18 7.80 -13.53
CA ILE A 96 -3.48 7.32 -14.73
C ILE A 96 -4.43 7.15 -15.93
N PHE A 97 -5.74 7.18 -15.70
CA PHE A 97 -6.78 7.07 -16.71
C PHE A 97 -7.20 8.42 -17.29
N GLU A 98 -6.61 9.52 -16.81
CA GLU A 98 -6.74 10.84 -17.43
C GLU A 98 -5.64 11.08 -18.47
N SER A 99 -6.00 11.74 -19.56
CA SER A 99 -5.04 12.12 -20.60
C SER A 99 -4.02 13.11 -20.06
N TRP A 100 -2.75 12.93 -20.43
CA TRP A 100 -1.70 13.88 -20.12
C TRP A 100 -1.96 15.29 -20.64
N ASP A 101 -2.71 15.43 -21.74
CA ASP A 101 -2.98 16.73 -22.38
C ASP A 101 -3.95 17.60 -21.56
N THR A 102 -4.69 17.03 -20.59
CA THR A 102 -5.62 17.77 -19.72
C THR A 102 -4.98 18.26 -18.42
N ARG A 103 -3.67 18.09 -18.25
CA ARG A 103 -2.92 18.47 -17.04
C ARG A 103 -3.17 19.92 -16.59
N THR A 104 -3.34 20.09 -15.29
CA THR A 104 -3.52 21.41 -14.66
C THR A 104 -2.22 22.22 -14.60
N LEU A 105 -1.06 21.56 -14.53
CA LEU A 105 0.24 22.21 -14.36
C LEU A 105 1.28 21.67 -15.35
N THR A 106 2.03 22.56 -16.00
CA THR A 106 3.07 22.21 -16.98
C THR A 106 4.49 22.29 -16.42
N THR A 107 4.76 23.19 -15.47
CA THR A 107 6.07 23.41 -14.83
C THR A 107 5.90 23.42 -13.30
N GLY A 108 6.95 23.09 -12.54
CA GLY A 108 6.86 23.07 -11.07
C GLY A 108 6.12 21.86 -10.47
N VAL A 109 6.04 20.76 -11.21
CA VAL A 109 5.36 19.53 -10.77
C VAL A 109 6.20 18.76 -9.76
N PHE A 110 5.69 18.52 -8.55
CA PHE A 110 6.32 17.70 -7.51
C PHE A 110 5.33 16.64 -6.98
N ALA A 111 5.80 15.68 -6.19
CA ALA A 111 4.93 14.63 -5.65
C ALA A 111 3.98 15.20 -4.59
N VAL A 112 2.74 14.69 -4.56
CA VAL A 112 1.68 15.10 -3.62
C VAL A 112 1.21 16.54 -3.89
N GLN A 113 0.58 16.74 -5.05
CA GLN A 113 0.01 18.02 -5.48
C GLN A 113 -1.50 17.94 -5.72
N GLY A 114 -2.16 19.10 -5.72
CA GLY A 114 -3.61 19.21 -5.78
C GLY A 114 -4.24 19.06 -4.40
N GLN A 115 -5.37 18.34 -4.34
CA GLN A 115 -6.07 18.08 -3.08
C GLN A 115 -5.35 16.98 -2.31
N THR A 116 -4.51 17.37 -1.36
CA THR A 116 -3.68 16.42 -0.61
C THR A 116 -4.52 15.66 0.42
N GLY A 117 -4.47 14.33 0.32
CA GLY A 117 -5.04 13.39 1.29
C GLY A 117 -3.94 12.65 2.03
N LYS A 118 -4.13 12.44 3.34
CA LYS A 118 -3.26 11.61 4.19
C LYS A 118 -3.97 10.31 4.53
N LEU A 119 -3.36 9.18 4.21
CA LEU A 119 -3.84 7.85 4.52
C LEU A 119 -2.94 7.21 5.57
N SER A 120 -3.56 6.63 6.59
CA SER A 120 -2.88 5.82 7.59
C SER A 120 -3.61 4.49 7.72
N TYR A 121 -2.86 3.40 7.63
CA TYR A 121 -3.35 2.04 7.77
C TYR A 121 -2.48 1.29 8.78
N LEU A 122 -3.14 0.70 9.77
CA LEU A 122 -2.52 -0.12 10.82
C LEU A 122 -3.14 -1.51 10.75
N ALA A 123 -2.30 -2.53 10.78
CA ALA A 123 -2.71 -3.92 10.91
C ALA A 123 -1.85 -4.59 11.99
N ALA A 124 -2.49 -5.29 12.92
CA ALA A 124 -1.83 -6.12 13.90
C ALA A 124 -2.56 -7.45 14.01
N GLU A 125 -1.82 -8.56 14.07
CA GLU A 125 -2.38 -9.90 14.16
C GLU A 125 -1.51 -10.77 15.07
N LEU A 126 -2.15 -11.52 15.94
CA LEU A 126 -1.54 -12.55 16.77
C LEU A 126 -2.13 -13.89 16.35
N ALA A 127 -1.27 -14.86 16.11
CA ALA A 127 -1.66 -16.21 15.72
C ALA A 127 -0.92 -17.27 16.57
N TYR A 128 -1.59 -18.41 16.77
CA TYR A 128 -1.06 -19.57 17.47
C TYR A 128 -1.27 -20.85 16.66
N THR A 129 -0.18 -21.56 16.38
CA THR A 129 -0.19 -22.83 15.65
C THR A 129 -0.64 -23.99 16.55
N LEU A 130 -1.88 -24.43 16.36
CA LEU A 130 -2.47 -25.61 17.00
C LEU A 130 -1.79 -26.90 16.51
N ASN A 131 -1.76 -27.10 15.19
CA ASN A 131 -1.18 -28.30 14.58
C ASN A 131 -0.12 -27.93 13.53
N PRO A 132 1.17 -28.17 13.80
CA PRO A 132 2.25 -27.85 12.88
C PRO A 132 2.21 -28.65 11.58
N ASN A 133 1.68 -29.87 11.59
CA ASN A 133 1.66 -30.74 10.40
C ASN A 133 0.78 -30.20 9.28
N TYR A 134 -0.30 -29.48 9.64
CA TYR A 134 -1.23 -28.86 8.68
C TYR A 134 -1.13 -27.33 8.67
N ASN A 135 -0.18 -26.76 9.42
CA ASN A 135 -0.12 -25.33 9.73
C ASN A 135 -1.47 -24.75 10.17
N LEU A 136 -2.19 -25.49 11.02
CA LEU A 136 -3.48 -25.05 11.57
C LEU A 136 -3.23 -24.00 12.64
N GLU A 137 -3.76 -22.81 12.43
CA GLU A 137 -3.56 -21.62 13.25
C GLU A 137 -4.89 -21.02 13.70
N VAL A 138 -4.97 -20.64 14.96
CA VAL A 138 -5.98 -19.69 15.46
C VAL A 138 -5.36 -18.31 15.37
N HIS A 139 -6.07 -17.33 14.84
CA HIS A 139 -5.57 -15.97 14.74
C HIS A 139 -6.64 -14.96 15.14
N ALA A 140 -6.19 -13.85 15.70
CA ALA A 140 -7.02 -12.68 15.98
C ALA A 140 -6.23 -11.43 15.62
N GLY A 141 -6.92 -10.42 15.13
CA GLY A 141 -6.28 -9.21 14.66
C GLY A 141 -7.16 -7.98 14.71
N TYR A 142 -6.50 -6.85 14.50
CA TYR A 142 -7.08 -5.53 14.43
C TYR A 142 -6.56 -4.82 13.19
N ARG A 143 -7.48 -4.21 12.43
CA ARG A 143 -7.14 -3.37 11.28
C ARG A 143 -7.85 -2.04 11.41
N ALA A 144 -7.11 -0.97 11.14
CA ALA A 144 -7.61 0.39 11.15
C ALA A 144 -7.11 1.14 9.92
N ARG A 145 -8.01 1.81 9.22
CA ARG A 145 -7.74 2.71 8.11
C ARG A 145 -8.38 4.05 8.41
N THR A 146 -7.56 5.10 8.38
CA THR A 146 -8.03 6.48 8.56
C THR A 146 -7.55 7.35 7.42
N GLU A 147 -8.41 8.22 6.92
CA GLU A 147 -8.09 9.07 5.79
C GLU A 147 -8.49 10.53 6.03
N THR A 148 -7.52 11.43 5.98
CA THR A 148 -7.74 12.87 6.13
C THR A 148 -7.59 13.53 4.76
N THR A 149 -8.70 13.92 4.15
CA THR A 149 -8.76 14.60 2.85
C THR A 149 -9.82 15.70 2.93
N PRO A 150 -9.78 16.75 2.09
CA PRO A 150 -10.92 17.66 1.90
C PRO A 150 -12.25 16.91 1.81
N LYS A 151 -13.29 17.41 2.48
CA LYS A 151 -14.58 16.71 2.68
C LYS A 151 -15.21 16.14 1.41
N ALA A 152 -15.04 16.83 0.27
CA ALA A 152 -15.56 16.39 -1.03
C ALA A 152 -14.96 15.06 -1.53
N LEU A 153 -13.78 14.69 -1.05
CA LEU A 153 -13.01 13.51 -1.49
C LEU A 153 -12.73 12.54 -0.33
N ALA A 154 -13.32 12.77 0.85
CA ALA A 154 -13.09 11.97 2.05
C ALA A 154 -13.77 10.61 1.93
N ARG A 155 -13.02 9.53 2.19
CA ARG A 155 -13.56 8.18 2.35
C ARG A 155 -13.81 7.88 3.84
N PRO A 156 -14.77 7.01 4.17
CA PRO A 156 -15.04 6.65 5.56
C PRO A 156 -13.84 5.91 6.17
N ASP A 157 -13.60 6.21 7.44
CA ASP A 157 -12.68 5.45 8.28
C ASP A 157 -13.24 4.04 8.52
N SER A 158 -12.34 3.05 8.63
CA SER A 158 -12.72 1.66 8.90
C SER A 158 -11.84 1.11 10.00
N ARG A 159 -12.46 0.52 11.03
CA ARG A 159 -11.76 -0.13 12.14
C ARG A 159 -12.53 -1.39 12.49
N TRP A 160 -11.83 -2.52 12.53
CA TRP A 160 -12.47 -3.79 12.81
C TRP A 160 -11.50 -4.76 13.47
N PHE A 161 -12.10 -5.58 14.34
CA PHE A 161 -11.46 -6.73 14.94
C PHE A 161 -11.95 -7.99 14.22
N TYR A 162 -11.09 -8.99 14.17
CA TYR A 162 -11.44 -10.30 13.62
C TYR A 162 -10.75 -11.39 14.41
N PHE A 163 -11.36 -12.58 14.36
CA PHE A 163 -10.77 -13.81 14.85
C PHE A 163 -11.17 -14.92 13.88
N GLY A 164 -10.33 -15.94 13.77
CA GLY A 164 -10.59 -17.03 12.84
C GLY A 164 -9.60 -18.18 12.95
N LEU A 165 -9.88 -19.20 12.16
CA LEU A 165 -9.01 -20.35 11.94
C LEU A 165 -8.43 -20.26 10.53
N ARG A 166 -7.12 -20.49 10.38
CA ARG A 166 -6.43 -20.58 9.10
C ARG A 166 -5.68 -21.91 9.03
N THR A 167 -5.68 -22.54 7.88
CA THR A 167 -4.89 -23.76 7.62
C THR A 167 -4.46 -23.76 6.16
N ASN A 168 -3.25 -24.22 5.89
CA ASN A 168 -2.72 -24.31 4.53
C ASN A 168 -2.69 -25.79 4.13
N VAL A 169 -3.83 -26.30 3.66
CA VAL A 169 -3.98 -27.72 3.31
C VAL A 169 -3.41 -28.03 1.91
N TYR A 170 -3.23 -27.01 1.06
CA TYR A 170 -2.72 -27.18 -0.31
C TYR A 170 -1.70 -26.09 -0.66
N THR A 171 -0.59 -26.51 -1.26
CA THR A 171 0.36 -25.61 -1.93
C THR A 171 -0.15 -25.39 -3.35
N SER A 172 -0.88 -24.30 -3.58
CA SER A 172 -1.27 -23.92 -4.94
C SER A 172 -0.06 -23.31 -5.64
N TYR A 173 0.66 -24.12 -6.44
CA TYR A 173 1.54 -23.61 -7.47
C TYR A 173 0.66 -23.01 -8.58
N GLN A 174 0.42 -21.70 -8.51
CA GLN A 174 -0.05 -20.94 -9.66
C GLN A 174 1.16 -20.18 -10.20
N ASP A 175 1.95 -20.87 -11.02
CA ASP A 175 2.86 -20.23 -11.97
C ASP A 175 2.01 -19.71 -13.13
N PHE A 176 1.61 -18.45 -13.08
CA PHE A 176 1.24 -17.63 -14.24
C PHE A 176 1.54 -16.16 -13.95
#